data_AF-A0AAV5E684-F1
#
_entry.id   AF-A0AAV5E684-F1
#
_cell.length_a   1.000
_cell.length_b   1.000
_cell.length_c   1.000
_cell.angle_alpha   90.00
_cell.angle_beta   90.00
_cell.angle_gamma   90.00
#
_symmetry.space_group_name_H-M   'P 1'
#
loop_
_entity.id
_entity.type
_entity.pdbx_description
1 polymer ?
#
loop_
_entity_poly.entity_id
_entity_poly.type
_entity_poly.pdbx_seq_one_letter_code
_entity_poly.pdbx_strand_id
1 'polypeptide(L)'
;MVCSIHLFPLFRINLILLYLESNRKRRRFYSSELKVAIYLELLSKTDPPLLHRGVSKACALKFDVPLQSVQLIWFNGQNGGIKAVKNKYSQNCGRKKVQINSEAIKPFYCMSTQPFQILLVSLVFQRRCFTSAFRKGVFGDTQITSNLP
;
A
#
# COMPACT_ATOMS: atom_id res chain seq x y z
N MET A 1 53.05 -28.60 22.89
CA MET A 1 51.60 -28.90 22.91
C MET A 1 50.93 -27.89 23.82
N VAL A 2 50.20 -26.91 23.28
CA VAL A 2 48.95 -26.39 23.87
C VAL A 2 48.19 -25.67 22.75
N CYS A 3 47.09 -26.30 22.36
CA CYS A 3 46.07 -25.82 21.44
C CYS A 3 45.22 -24.68 22.04
N SER A 4 44.35 -24.15 21.18
CA SER A 4 43.04 -23.55 21.49
C SER A 4 43.04 -22.02 21.55
N ILE A 5 42.82 -21.35 20.41
CA ILE A 5 41.49 -21.06 19.85
C ILE A 5 40.59 -20.37 20.89
N HIS A 6 40.79 -19.09 21.20
CA HIS A 6 39.73 -18.27 21.79
C HIS A 6 40.01 -16.79 21.57
N LEU A 7 39.69 -16.25 20.38
CA LEU A 7 39.49 -14.80 20.26
C LEU A 7 38.63 -14.38 19.05
N PHE A 8 37.52 -15.07 18.76
CA PHE A 8 36.59 -14.60 17.71
C PHE A 8 35.08 -14.76 18.03
N PRO A 9 34.54 -14.28 19.17
CA PRO A 9 33.07 -14.15 19.29
C PRO A 9 32.55 -12.70 19.25
N LEU A 10 33.39 -11.67 19.32
CA LEU A 10 32.91 -10.29 19.51
C LEU A 10 32.50 -9.54 18.22
N PHE A 11 32.94 -10.01 17.04
CA PHE A 11 32.56 -9.38 15.77
C PHE A 11 31.15 -9.74 15.29
N ARG A 12 30.63 -10.93 15.65
CA ARG A 12 29.29 -11.36 15.21
C ARG A 12 28.14 -10.75 16.01
N ILE A 13 28.36 -10.43 17.29
CA ILE A 13 27.33 -9.82 18.16
C ILE A 13 27.05 -8.38 17.71
N ASN A 14 28.08 -7.61 17.34
CA ASN A 14 27.92 -6.25 16.84
C ASN A 14 27.12 -6.17 15.52
N LEU A 15 27.24 -7.18 14.65
CA LEU A 15 26.49 -7.21 13.38
C LEU A 15 24.98 -7.41 13.59
N ILE A 16 24.58 -8.22 14.58
CA ILE A 16 23.16 -8.46 14.91
C ILE A 16 22.53 -7.21 15.53
N LEU A 17 23.25 -6.51 16.41
CA LEU A 17 22.77 -5.27 17.03
C LEU A 17 22.62 -4.14 16.00
N LEU A 18 23.55 -4.01 15.05
CA LEU A 18 23.46 -3.02 13.96
C LEU A 18 22.28 -3.28 13.01
N TYR A 19 21.96 -4.55 12.72
CA TYR A 19 20.79 -4.90 11.90
C TYR A 19 19.46 -4.58 12.59
N LEU A 20 19.37 -4.79 13.90
CA LEU A 20 18.18 -4.45 14.69
C LEU A 20 17.94 -2.93 14.79
N GLU A 21 18.99 -2.14 14.96
CA GLU A 21 18.90 -0.67 15.06
C GLU A 21 18.40 -0.05 13.73
N SER A 22 18.81 -0.63 12.59
CA SER A 22 18.40 -0.21 11.24
C SER A 22 16.89 -0.35 10.99
N ASN A 23 16.23 -1.28 11.70
CA ASN A 23 14.80 -1.55 11.56
C ASN A 23 13.90 -0.68 12.44
N ARG A 24 14.45 0.03 13.44
CA ARG A 24 13.66 0.81 14.40
C ARG A 24 12.89 1.98 13.77
N LYS A 25 13.37 2.53 12.66
CA LYS A 25 12.74 3.67 11.96
C LYS A 25 11.70 3.26 10.90
N ARG A 26 11.52 1.96 10.64
CA ARG A 26 10.54 1.47 9.65
C ARG A 26 9.26 1.04 10.35
N ARG A 27 8.11 1.41 9.78
CA ARG A 27 6.80 0.96 10.27
C ARG A 27 6.74 -0.58 10.21
N ARG A 28 6.52 -1.25 11.34
CA ARG A 28 6.34 -2.71 11.37
C ARG A 28 5.14 -3.11 10.51
N PHE A 29 5.35 -4.03 9.56
CA PHE A 29 4.30 -4.59 8.73
C PHE A 29 3.83 -5.91 9.32
N TYR A 30 2.53 -6.03 9.59
CA TYR A 30 1.90 -7.26 10.05
C TYR A 30 1.12 -7.91 8.91
N SER A 31 1.38 -9.20 8.67
CA SER A 31 0.67 -9.98 7.65
C SER A 31 -0.82 -10.09 7.96
N SER A 32 -1.64 -10.35 6.93
CA SER A 32 -3.08 -10.58 7.11
C SER A 32 -3.34 -11.74 8.04
N GLU A 33 -2.61 -12.85 7.87
CA GLU A 33 -2.78 -14.07 8.66
C GLU A 33 -2.52 -13.82 10.14
N LEU A 34 -1.46 -13.07 10.47
CA LEU A 34 -1.15 -12.72 11.86
C LEU A 34 -2.27 -11.87 12.48
N LYS A 35 -2.81 -10.89 11.75
CA LYS A 35 -3.93 -10.07 12.26
C LYS A 35 -5.18 -10.91 12.48
N VAL A 36 -5.47 -11.85 11.59
CA VAL A 36 -6.61 -12.77 11.71
C VAL A 36 -6.44 -13.69 12.91
N ALA A 37 -5.24 -14.25 13.12
CA ALA A 37 -4.94 -15.09 14.29
C ALA A 37 -5.16 -14.33 15.61
N ILE A 38 -4.67 -13.08 15.70
CA ILE A 38 -4.92 -12.21 16.86
C ILE A 38 -6.42 -12.01 17.08
N TYR A 39 -7.17 -11.73 16.01
CA TYR A 39 -8.60 -11.49 16.10
C TYR A 39 -9.37 -12.73 16.59
N LEU A 40 -9.05 -13.92 16.06
CA LEU A 40 -9.67 -15.18 16.48
C LEU A 40 -9.35 -15.50 17.95
N GLU A 41 -8.11 -15.23 18.40
CA GLU A 41 -7.76 -15.42 19.80
C GLU A 41 -8.53 -14.48 20.72
N LEU A 42 -8.68 -13.21 20.34
CA LEU A 42 -9.51 -12.27 21.09
C LEU A 42 -10.96 -12.77 21.16
N LEU A 43 -11.51 -13.22 20.03
CA LEU A 43 -12.87 -13.74 19.96
C LEU A 43 -13.08 -14.96 20.87
N SER A 44 -12.10 -15.88 20.94
CA SER A 44 -12.17 -17.06 21.82
C SER A 44 -12.17 -16.75 23.31
N LYS A 45 -11.66 -15.58 23.69
CA LYS A 45 -11.53 -15.11 25.08
C LYS A 45 -12.62 -14.10 25.46
N THR A 46 -13.61 -13.91 24.58
CA THR A 46 -14.66 -12.91 24.77
C THR A 46 -16.01 -13.59 24.90
N ASP A 47 -16.70 -13.35 26.00
CA ASP A 47 -18.14 -13.48 26.08
C ASP A 47 -18.74 -12.16 25.53
N PRO A 48 -19.50 -12.15 24.41
CA PRO A 48 -20.07 -10.90 23.89
C PRO A 48 -20.92 -10.23 24.99
N PRO A 49 -20.88 -8.90 25.19
CA PRO A 49 -20.59 -7.80 24.25
C PRO A 49 -19.28 -7.00 24.49
N LEU A 50 -18.40 -7.43 25.40
CA LEU A 50 -17.25 -6.62 25.83
C LEU A 50 -15.98 -7.45 26.03
N LEU A 51 -14.86 -6.92 25.54
CA LEU A 51 -13.54 -7.53 25.76
C LEU A 51 -13.12 -7.35 27.22
N HIS A 52 -12.81 -8.45 27.91
CA HIS A 52 -12.44 -8.42 29.32
C HIS A 52 -11.14 -7.62 29.55
N ARG A 53 -11.04 -6.96 30.71
CA ARG A 53 -9.86 -6.16 31.07
C ARG A 53 -8.61 -7.04 31.06
N GLY A 54 -7.55 -6.56 30.42
CA GLY A 54 -6.26 -7.27 30.37
C GLY A 54 -6.11 -8.29 29.24
N VAL A 55 -7.20 -8.74 28.59
CA VAL A 55 -7.11 -9.70 27.47
C VAL A 55 -6.29 -9.14 26.31
N SER A 56 -6.49 -7.87 25.95
CA SER A 56 -5.67 -7.23 24.90
C SER A 56 -4.19 -7.17 25.26
N LYS A 57 -3.84 -6.97 26.54
CA LYS A 57 -2.46 -6.94 27.01
C LYS A 57 -1.83 -8.32 26.95
N ALA A 58 -2.56 -9.36 27.38
CA ALA A 58 -2.11 -10.73 27.29
C ALA A 58 -1.88 -11.17 25.84
N CYS A 59 -2.81 -10.85 24.92
CA CYS A 59 -2.63 -11.14 23.50
C CYS A 59 -1.46 -10.34 22.89
N ALA A 60 -1.28 -9.07 23.26
CA ALA A 60 -0.15 -8.26 22.80
C ALA A 60 1.20 -8.89 23.17
N LEU A 61 1.33 -9.37 24.41
CA LEU A 61 2.53 -10.06 24.89
C LEU A 61 2.74 -11.40 24.17
N LYS A 62 1.67 -12.16 23.93
CA LYS A 62 1.74 -13.47 23.27
C LYS A 62 2.23 -13.39 21.81
N PHE A 63 1.78 -12.38 21.07
CA PHE A 63 2.11 -12.22 19.65
C PHE A 63 3.29 -11.28 19.38
N ASP A 64 3.92 -10.70 20.41
CA ASP A 64 4.93 -9.63 20.29
C ASP A 64 4.47 -8.45 19.40
N VAL A 65 3.24 -8.01 19.63
CA VAL A 65 2.61 -6.91 18.89
C VAL A 65 2.26 -5.79 19.86
N PRO A 66 2.48 -4.51 19.50
CA PRO A 66 2.08 -3.40 20.35
C PRO A 66 0.58 -3.41 20.63
N LEU A 67 0.21 -3.08 21.87
CA LEU A 67 -1.17 -3.07 22.36
C LEU A 67 -2.13 -2.29 21.43
N GLN A 68 -1.69 -1.15 20.91
CA GLN A 68 -2.48 -0.32 19.98
C GLN A 68 -2.89 -1.09 18.72
N SER A 69 -2.02 -1.95 18.18
CA SER A 69 -2.35 -2.74 16.98
C SER A 69 -3.39 -3.82 17.29
N VAL A 70 -3.30 -4.46 18.47
CA VAL A 70 -4.30 -5.45 18.93
C VAL A 70 -5.67 -4.79 19.12
N GLN A 71 -5.71 -3.61 19.76
CA GLN A 71 -6.94 -2.84 19.94
C GLN A 71 -7.55 -2.38 18.61
N LEU A 72 -6.72 -1.95 17.66
CA LEU A 72 -7.18 -1.56 16.33
C LEU A 72 -7.76 -2.75 15.55
N ILE A 73 -7.12 -3.92 15.65
CA ILE A 73 -7.61 -5.17 15.04
C ILE A 73 -8.99 -5.52 15.63
N TRP A 74 -9.15 -5.42 16.95
CA TRP A 74 -10.43 -5.65 17.61
C TRP A 74 -11.52 -4.70 17.10
N PHE A 75 -11.25 -3.39 17.09
CA PHE A 75 -12.21 -2.38 16.62
C PHE A 75 -12.62 -2.59 15.16
N ASN A 76 -11.66 -2.88 14.28
CA ASN A 76 -11.95 -3.17 12.88
C ASN A 76 -12.79 -4.46 12.72
N GLY A 77 -12.50 -5.48 13.53
CA GLY A 77 -13.25 -6.73 13.53
C GLY A 77 -14.70 -6.58 14.00
N GLN A 78 -14.97 -5.72 14.97
CA GLN A 78 -16.34 -5.40 15.40
C GLN A 78 -17.17 -4.73 14.29
N ASN A 79 -16.54 -3.85 13.49
CA ASN A 79 -17.25 -3.10 12.45
C ASN A 79 -17.45 -3.87 11.14
N GLY A 80 -16.68 -4.94 10.88
CA GLY A 80 -16.72 -5.62 9.57
C GLY A 80 -16.11 -7.02 9.52
N GLY A 81 -15.98 -7.68 10.68
CA GLY A 81 -15.48 -9.04 10.83
C GLY A 81 -14.09 -9.26 10.23
N ILE A 82 -13.85 -10.49 9.77
CA ILE A 82 -12.55 -10.92 9.23
C ILE A 82 -12.13 -10.09 8.00
N LYS A 83 -13.08 -9.66 7.17
CA LYS A 83 -12.79 -8.83 5.97
C LYS A 83 -12.20 -7.47 6.34
N ALA A 84 -12.65 -6.87 7.45
CA ALA A 84 -12.13 -5.59 7.93
C ALA A 84 -10.77 -5.71 8.64
N VAL A 85 -10.47 -6.88 9.22
CA VAL A 85 -9.16 -7.17 9.84
C VAL A 85 -8.07 -7.40 8.78
N LYS A 86 -8.44 -8.02 7.65
CA LYS A 86 -7.51 -8.27 6.54
C LYS A 86 -6.96 -6.96 5.98
N ASN A 87 -5.71 -7.05 5.53
CA ASN A 87 -4.98 -5.89 5.04
C ASN A 87 -5.49 -5.46 3.66
N LYS A 88 -5.78 -4.16 3.48
CA LYS A 88 -6.32 -3.63 2.22
C LYS A 88 -5.24 -3.10 1.28
N TYR A 89 -3.95 -3.11 1.65
CA TYR A 89 -2.89 -2.51 0.82
C TYR A 89 -2.81 -3.11 -0.60
N SER A 90 -3.06 -4.41 -0.79
CA SER A 90 -3.06 -5.02 -2.12
C SER A 90 -4.21 -4.53 -3.00
N GLN A 91 -5.38 -4.31 -2.41
CA GLN A 91 -6.57 -3.81 -3.13
C GLN A 91 -6.51 -2.29 -3.36
N ASN A 92 -5.99 -1.56 -2.39
CA ASN A 92 -5.89 -0.10 -2.41
C ASN A 92 -4.51 0.37 -2.88
N CYS A 93 -3.90 -0.36 -3.81
CA CYS A 93 -2.59 0.00 -4.32
C CYS A 93 -2.70 1.08 -5.41
N GLY A 94 -1.75 2.01 -5.38
CA GLY A 94 -1.68 3.11 -6.34
C GLY A 94 -2.76 4.17 -6.16
N ARG A 95 -2.70 5.17 -7.04
CA ARG A 95 -3.70 6.25 -7.13
C ARG A 95 -4.74 5.86 -8.19
N LYS A 96 -6.03 6.10 -7.91
CA LYS A 96 -7.10 5.91 -8.90
C LYS A 96 -6.75 6.67 -10.19
N LYS A 97 -6.74 5.96 -11.32
CA LYS A 97 -6.53 6.57 -12.64
C LYS A 97 -7.78 7.37 -13.03
N VAL A 98 -7.59 8.58 -13.53
CA VAL A 98 -8.66 9.38 -14.12
C VAL A 98 -9.01 8.74 -15.47
N GLN A 99 -10.27 8.36 -15.67
CA GLN A 99 -10.75 7.91 -16.98
C GLN A 99 -10.75 9.11 -17.92
N ILE A 100 -10.07 8.95 -19.04
CA ILE A 100 -9.94 9.96 -20.08
C ILE A 100 -10.86 9.53 -21.22
N ASN A 101 -11.90 10.32 -21.52
CA ASN A 101 -12.75 10.08 -22.68
C ASN A 101 -11.96 10.44 -23.94
N SER A 102 -11.40 9.45 -24.63
CA SER A 102 -10.58 9.63 -25.83
C SER A 102 -11.36 10.31 -26.96
N GLU A 103 -12.63 9.98 -27.13
CA GLU A 103 -13.50 10.52 -28.19
C GLU A 103 -13.73 12.03 -28.04
N ALA A 104 -13.91 12.52 -26.81
CA ALA A 104 -14.10 13.95 -26.55
C ALA A 104 -12.84 14.79 -26.82
N ILE A 105 -11.66 14.16 -26.84
CA ILE A 105 -10.36 14.85 -26.97
C ILE A 105 -9.86 14.86 -28.42
N LYS A 106 -10.18 13.84 -29.22
CA LYS A 106 -9.84 13.75 -30.65
C LYS A 106 -10.16 15.03 -31.46
N PRO A 107 -11.36 15.65 -31.37
CA PRO A 107 -11.69 16.82 -32.18
C PRO A 107 -10.90 18.07 -31.79
N PHE A 108 -10.53 18.21 -30.50
CA PHE A 108 -9.67 19.32 -30.05
C PHE A 108 -8.25 19.21 -30.61
N TYR A 109 -7.79 17.99 -30.88
CA TYR A 109 -6.44 17.72 -31.37
C TYR A 109 -6.30 17.89 -32.89
N CYS A 110 -7.27 17.42 -33.69
CA CYS A 110 -7.15 17.53 -35.16
C CYS A 110 -7.27 18.97 -35.68
N MET A 111 -7.95 19.85 -34.93
CA MET A 111 -8.22 21.22 -35.37
C MET A 111 -7.17 22.23 -34.91
N SER A 112 -6.20 21.85 -34.07
CA SER A 112 -5.32 22.81 -33.41
C SER A 112 -3.83 22.53 -33.61
N THR A 113 -3.14 23.48 -34.25
CA THR A 113 -1.67 23.70 -34.17
C THR A 113 -1.28 24.40 -32.86
N GLN A 114 -2.15 24.38 -31.85
CA GLN A 114 -2.02 25.20 -30.65
C GLN A 114 -1.12 24.51 -29.60
N PRO A 115 -0.36 25.28 -28.80
CA PRO A 115 0.50 24.72 -27.77
C PRO A 115 -0.31 23.97 -26.72
N PHE A 116 0.22 22.83 -26.25
CA PHE A 116 -0.38 21.93 -25.25
C PHE A 116 -1.01 22.63 -24.03
N GLN A 117 -0.47 23.79 -23.65
CA GLN A 117 -0.95 24.57 -22.51
C GLN A 117 -2.40 25.04 -22.69
N ILE A 118 -2.79 25.42 -23.90
CA ILE A 118 -4.14 25.94 -24.22
C ILE A 118 -5.17 24.80 -24.22
N LEU A 119 -4.79 23.63 -24.74
CA LEU A 119 -5.63 22.42 -24.75
C LEU A 119 -5.94 21.89 -23.34
N LEU A 120 -4.99 22.02 -22.42
CA LEU A 120 -5.17 21.58 -21.03
C LEU A 120 -6.15 22.45 -20.26
N VAL A 121 -6.14 23.76 -20.52
CA VAL A 121 -7.07 24.72 -19.90
C VAL A 121 -8.49 24.46 -20.36
N SER A 122 -8.67 24.21 -21.65
CA SER A 122 -9.99 23.94 -22.25
C SER A 122 -10.56 22.57 -21.83
N LEU A 123 -9.72 21.57 -21.58
CA LEU A 123 -10.13 20.22 -21.18
C LEU A 123 -10.09 19.98 -19.65
N VAL A 124 -9.76 21.00 -18.84
CA VAL A 124 -9.58 20.90 -17.38
C VAL A 124 -8.68 19.71 -16.99
N PHE A 125 -7.69 19.39 -17.82
CA PHE A 125 -6.83 18.23 -17.62
C PHE A 125 -5.51 18.62 -16.93
N GLN A 126 -5.06 17.80 -15.99
CA GLN A 126 -3.71 17.95 -15.46
C GLN A 126 -2.66 17.58 -16.52
N ARG A 127 -1.66 18.45 -16.73
CA ARG A 127 -0.56 18.28 -17.71
C ARG A 127 0.12 16.89 -17.63
N ARG A 128 0.30 16.35 -16.42
CA ARG A 128 0.92 15.02 -16.20
C ARG A 128 0.04 13.87 -16.71
N CYS A 129 -1.27 13.97 -16.58
CA CYS A 129 -2.19 12.94 -17.06
C CYS A 129 -2.24 12.92 -18.59
N PHE A 130 -2.30 14.10 -19.21
CA PHE A 130 -2.32 14.24 -20.66
C PHE A 130 -1.02 13.75 -21.30
N THR A 131 0.15 14.17 -20.79
CA THR A 131 1.45 13.72 -21.31
C THR A 131 1.68 12.21 -21.15
N SER A 132 1.21 11.61 -20.05
CA SER A 132 1.18 10.15 -19.88
C SER A 132 0.28 9.48 -20.92
N ALA A 133 -0.90 10.03 -21.20
CA ALA A 133 -1.85 9.47 -22.16
C ALA A 133 -1.32 9.58 -23.60
N PHE A 134 -0.69 10.70 -23.94
CA PHE A 134 -0.03 10.94 -25.22
C PHE A 134 1.11 9.94 -25.46
N ARG A 135 2.02 9.78 -24.48
CA ARG A 135 3.09 8.75 -24.56
C ARG A 135 2.58 7.32 -24.71
N LYS A 136 1.35 7.06 -24.28
CA LYS A 136 0.71 5.73 -24.37
C LYS A 136 -0.08 5.53 -25.67
N GLY A 137 -0.11 6.51 -26.58
CA GLY A 137 -0.81 6.40 -27.87
C GLY A 137 -2.33 6.34 -27.76
N VAL A 138 -2.92 6.76 -26.62
CA VAL A 138 -4.38 6.61 -26.35
C VAL A 138 -5.26 7.39 -27.33
N PHE A 139 -4.70 8.40 -28.01
CA PHE A 139 -5.44 9.26 -28.93
C PHE A 139 -5.49 8.73 -30.37
N GLY A 140 -4.75 7.66 -30.67
CA GLY A 140 -4.72 6.98 -31.97
C GLY A 140 -3.93 7.74 -33.03
N ASP A 141 -3.14 6.99 -33.80
CA ASP A 141 -2.56 7.47 -35.05
C ASP A 141 -3.71 7.77 -36.01
N THR A 142 -3.85 9.04 -36.41
CA THR A 142 -4.65 9.37 -37.58
C THR A 142 -4.02 8.65 -38.76
N GLN A 143 -4.63 7.56 -39.19
CA GLN A 143 -4.51 7.16 -40.59
C GLN A 143 -5.07 8.31 -41.41
N ILE A 144 -4.18 9.18 -41.87
CA ILE A 144 -4.42 10.07 -42.99
C ILE A 144 -4.47 9.13 -44.21
N THR A 145 -5.55 8.36 -44.37
CA THR A 145 -5.86 7.76 -45.66
C THR A 145 -6.31 8.91 -46.53
N SER A 146 -5.33 9.42 -47.28
CA SER A 146 -5.47 10.24 -48.47
C SER A 146 -6.59 9.71 -49.35
N ASN A 147 -7.79 10.25 -49.18
CA ASN A 147 -8.84 10.21 -50.18
C ASN A 147 -9.21 11.66 -50.46
N LEU A 148 -8.58 12.20 -51.48
CA LEU A 148 -8.92 13.43 -52.18
C LEU A 148 -8.41 13.25 -53.61
N PRO A 149 -9.20 13.64 -54.61
CA PRO A 149 -10.48 13.05 -55.05
C PRO A 149 -10.31 11.76 -55.88
#